data_AF-A0AAD6B8L2-F1
#
_entry.id   AF-A0AAD6B8L2-F1
#
_cell.length_a   1.000
_cell.length_b   1.000
_cell.length_c   1.000
_cell.angle_alpha   90.00
_cell.angle_beta   90.00
_cell.angle_gamma   90.00
#
_symmetry.space_group_name_H-M   'P 1'
#
loop_
_entity.id
_entity.type
_entity.pdbx_description
1 polymer ?
#
loop_
_entity_poly.entity_id
_entity_poly.type
_entity_poly.pdbx_seq_one_letter_code
_entity_poly.pdbx_strand_id
1 'polypeptide(L)'
;MQRGKAPPSRRAEIQHLYQTYSSGQTILPACALLRFLHKEQNELTANEEKADSLIDRYEIEETARESRSMTFEGFLRYMESKDC
;
A
#
# COMPACT_ATOMS: atom_id res chain seq x y z
N MET A 1 -28.81 15.43 17.36
CA MET A 1 -28.73 14.03 16.90
C MET A 1 -27.50 13.90 16.01
N GLN A 2 -26.38 13.39 16.53
CA GLN A 2 -25.25 13.07 15.66
C GLN A 2 -25.61 11.80 14.90
N ARG A 3 -25.68 11.87 13.57
CA ARG A 3 -25.82 10.68 12.73
C ARG A 3 -24.58 9.83 12.96
N GLY A 4 -24.74 8.64 13.54
CA GLY A 4 -23.65 7.66 13.60
C GLY A 4 -23.20 7.36 12.18
N LYS A 5 -21.99 7.78 11.81
CA LYS A 5 -21.38 7.37 10.54
C LYS A 5 -21.24 5.85 10.59
N ALA A 6 -21.71 5.17 9.55
CA ALA A 6 -21.38 3.76 9.36
C ALA A 6 -19.85 3.59 9.40
N PRO A 7 -19.34 2.45 9.89
CA PRO A 7 -17.92 2.15 9.81
C PRO A 7 -17.42 2.32 8.37
N PRO A 8 -16.18 2.82 8.17
CA PRO A 8 -15.59 2.89 6.84
C PRO A 8 -15.56 1.49 6.21
N SER A 9 -15.73 1.42 4.89
CA SER A 9 -15.54 0.17 4.17
C SER A 9 -14.07 -0.22 4.17
N ARG A 10 -13.77 -1.52 4.01
CA ARG A 10 -12.39 -2.02 3.86
C ARG A 10 -11.58 -1.25 2.81
N ARG A 11 -12.18 -0.97 1.64
CA ARG A 11 -11.53 -0.16 0.59
C ARG A 11 -11.22 1.27 1.07
N ALA A 12 -12.10 1.88 1.88
CA ALA A 12 -11.86 3.21 2.43
C ALA A 12 -10.73 3.20 3.47
N GLU A 13 -10.61 2.15 4.28
CA GLU A 13 -9.50 1.95 5.21
C GLU A 13 -8.17 1.79 4.46
N ILE A 14 -8.15 0.94 3.42
CA ILE A 14 -6.97 0.73 2.57
C ILE A 14 -6.57 2.04 1.86
N GLN A 15 -7.54 2.81 1.38
CA GLN A 15 -7.28 4.12 0.76
C GLN A 15 -6.68 5.11 1.75
N HIS A 16 -7.12 5.09 3.01
CA HIS A 16 -6.54 5.94 4.05
C HIS A 16 -5.08 5.56 4.37
N LEU A 17 -4.78 4.26 4.45
CA LEU A 17 -3.41 3.76 4.61
C LEU A 17 -2.54 4.19 3.42
N TYR A 18 -3.01 3.97 2.19
CA TYR A 18 -2.30 4.38 0.99
C TYR A 18 -1.94 5.86 1.00
N GLN A 19 -2.91 6.73 1.30
CA GLN A 19 -2.69 8.18 1.35
C GLN A 19 -1.70 8.60 2.45
N THR A 20 -1.72 7.91 3.59
CA THR A 20 -0.79 8.14 4.70
C THR A 20 0.66 7.88 4.28
N TYR A 21 0.91 6.83 3.50
CA TYR A 21 2.26 6.45 3.10
C TYR A 21 2.70 7.07 1.76
N SER A 22 1.77 7.39 0.85
CA SER A 22 2.06 8.13 -0.39
C SER A 22 2.31 9.62 -0.17
N SER A 23 2.13 10.13 1.06
CA SER A 23 2.32 11.55 1.41
C SER A 23 1.50 12.49 0.51
N GLY A 24 0.29 12.06 0.14
CA GLY A 24 -0.60 12.82 -0.75
C GLY A 24 -0.25 12.72 -2.25
N GLN A 25 0.80 11.98 -2.62
CA GLN A 25 1.11 11.68 -4.01
C GLN A 25 0.20 10.57 -4.55
N THR A 26 0.16 10.46 -5.88
CA THR A 26 -0.60 9.42 -6.59
C THR A 26 0.13 8.09 -6.68
N ILE A 27 1.37 8.01 -6.19
CA ILE A 27 2.22 6.82 -6.19
C ILE A 27 2.80 6.57 -4.79
N LEU A 28 3.02 5.30 -4.45
CA LEU A 28 3.65 4.83 -3.23
C LEU A 28 5.03 4.22 -3.59
N PRO A 29 6.15 4.93 -3.34
CA PRO A 29 7.48 4.41 -3.66
C PRO A 29 7.87 3.23 -2.74
N ALA A 30 8.78 2.36 -3.20
CA ALA A 30 9.24 1.17 -2.47
C ALA A 30 9.70 1.48 -1.04
N CYS A 31 10.39 2.60 -0.82
CA CYS A 31 10.82 3.01 0.52
C CYS A 31 9.65 3.36 1.45
N ALA A 32 8.55 3.90 0.91
CA ALA A 32 7.34 4.16 1.67
C ALA A 32 6.53 2.87 1.90
N LEU A 33 6.49 1.96 0.93
CA LEU A 33 5.93 0.62 1.12
C LEU A 33 6.71 -0.15 2.20
N LEU A 34 8.03 -0.10 2.20
CA LEU A 34 8.85 -0.72 3.24
C LEU A 34 8.53 -0.17 4.64
N ARG A 35 8.36 1.15 4.75
CA ARG A 35 7.89 1.76 6.01
C ARG A 35 6.50 1.28 6.42
N PHE A 36 5.60 1.06 5.46
CA PHE A 36 4.28 0.46 5.71
C PHE A 36 4.41 -0.96 6.25
N LEU A 37 5.25 -1.81 5.64
CA LEU A 37 5.49 -3.19 6.09
C LEU A 37 6.00 -3.22 7.53
N HIS A 38 6.95 -2.35 7.87
CA HIS A 38 7.48 -2.26 9.23
C HIS A 38 6.44 -1.81 10.25
N LYS A 39 5.63 -0.81 9.90
CA LYS A 39 4.75 -0.12 10.86
C LYS A 39 3.36 -0.75 10.97
N GLU A 40 2.74 -1.08 9.86
CA GLU A 40 1.36 -1.57 9.81
C GLU A 40 1.29 -3.10 9.77
N GLN A 41 2.29 -3.76 9.19
CA GLN A 41 2.35 -5.23 9.09
C GLN A 41 3.27 -5.88 10.13
N ASN A 42 4.00 -5.08 10.91
CA ASN A 42 4.99 -5.54 11.88
C ASN A 42 6.07 -6.48 11.26
N GLU A 43 6.33 -6.34 9.96
CA GLU A 43 7.36 -7.10 9.24
C GLU A 43 8.75 -6.47 9.46
N LEU A 44 9.25 -6.43 10.70
CA LEU A 44 10.48 -5.69 11.06
C LEU A 44 11.74 -6.13 10.30
N THR A 45 11.75 -7.33 9.73
CA THR A 45 12.86 -7.87 8.94
C THR A 45 12.69 -7.63 7.44
N ALA A 46 11.59 -7.02 6.99
CA ALA A 46 11.42 -6.66 5.59
C ALA A 46 12.55 -5.70 5.17
N ASN A 47 13.03 -5.90 3.95
CA ASN A 47 14.08 -5.10 3.33
C ASN A 47 13.59 -4.54 1.99
N GLU A 48 14.45 -3.79 1.29
CA GLU A 48 14.13 -3.21 -0.01
C GLU A 48 13.75 -4.28 -1.04
N GLU A 49 14.45 -5.42 -1.06
CA GLU A 49 14.16 -6.54 -1.96
C GLU A 49 12.74 -7.10 -1.76
N LYS A 50 12.28 -7.23 -0.51
CA LYS A 50 10.90 -7.62 -0.20
C LYS A 50 9.91 -6.60 -0.76
N ALA A 51 10.13 -5.30 -0.55
CA ALA A 51 9.26 -4.25 -1.07
C ALA A 51 9.21 -4.27 -2.61
N ASP A 52 10.36 -4.38 -3.27
CA ASP A 52 10.46 -4.49 -4.72
C ASP A 52 9.74 -5.74 -5.25
N SER A 53 9.86 -6.89 -4.56
CA SER A 53 9.17 -8.13 -4.95
C SER A 53 7.65 -8.02 -4.85
N LEU A 54 7.13 -7.23 -3.90
CA LEU A 54 5.69 -6.96 -3.78
C LEU A 54 5.23 -6.03 -4.91
N ILE A 55 6.02 -5.02 -5.26
CA ILE A 55 5.75 -4.14 -6.40
C ILE A 55 5.73 -4.95 -7.70
N ASP A 56 6.72 -5.80 -7.92
CA ASP A 56 6.79 -6.65 -9.11
C ASP A 56 5.60 -7.61 -9.23
N ARG A 57 5.08 -8.09 -8.09
CA ARG A 57 3.96 -9.03 -8.04
C ARG A 57 2.59 -8.37 -8.20
N TYR A 58 2.40 -7.20 -7.60
CA TYR A 58 1.06 -6.62 -7.42
C TYR A 58 0.79 -5.36 -8.25
N GLU A 59 1.83 -4.67 -8.72
CA GLU A 59 1.64 -3.50 -9.59
C GLU A 59 1.34 -3.92 -11.04
N ILE A 60 0.30 -3.31 -11.60
CA ILE A 60 -0.14 -3.54 -12.99
C ILE A 60 0.34 -2.45 -13.95
N GLU A 61 0.52 -1.23 -13.46
CA GLU A 61 0.99 -0.11 -14.25
C GLU A 61 2.50 -0.25 -14.44
N GLU A 62 2.90 -0.60 -15.66
CA GLU A 62 4.29 -0.88 -16.02
C GLU A 62 5.22 0.28 -15.63
N THR A 63 4.80 1.52 -15.89
CA THR A 63 5.57 2.73 -15.54
C THR A 63 5.77 2.90 -14.03
N ALA A 64 4.78 2.52 -13.21
CA ALA A 64 4.90 2.56 -11.76
C ALA A 64 5.84 1.45 -11.27
N ARG A 65 5.68 0.23 -11.81
CA ARG A 65 6.54 -0.91 -11.49
C ARG A 65 8.00 -0.66 -11.84
N GLU A 66 8.28 -0.15 -13.04
CA GLU A 66 9.63 0.23 -13.50
C GLU A 66 10.27 1.31 -12.62
N SER A 67 9.46 2.23 -12.07
CA SER A 67 9.92 3.27 -11.14
C SER A 67 9.95 2.82 -9.67
N ARG A 68 9.87 1.51 -9.39
CA ARG A 68 9.82 0.94 -8.04
C ARG A 68 8.79 1.62 -7.16
N SER A 69 7.59 1.79 -7.72
CA SER A 69 6.46 2.43 -7.08
C SER A 69 5.18 1.64 -7.30
N MET A 70 4.20 1.85 -6.43
CA MET A 70 2.90 1.20 -6.49
C MET A 70 1.79 2.26 -6.58
N THR A 71 0.83 2.06 -7.47
CA THR A 71 -0.41 2.81 -7.53
C THR A 71 -1.35 2.36 -6.41
N PHE A 72 -2.47 3.06 -6.24
CA PHE A 72 -3.52 2.61 -5.33
C PHE A 72 -4.06 1.23 -5.71
N GLU A 73 -4.19 0.93 -7.01
CA GLU A 73 -4.71 -0.36 -7.47
C GLU A 73 -3.70 -1.50 -7.22
N GLY A 74 -2.39 -1.24 -7.36
CA GLY A 74 -1.37 -2.20 -6.93
C GLY A 74 -1.39 -2.44 -5.42
N PHE A 75 -1.52 -1.38 -4.62
CA PHE A 75 -1.58 -1.49 -3.16
C PHE A 75 -2.84 -2.20 -2.69
N LEU A 76 -3.98 -1.91 -3.30
CA LEU A 76 -5.24 -2.59 -3.04
C LEU A 76 -5.13 -4.09 -3.34
N ARG A 77 -4.49 -4.48 -4.46
CA ARG A 77 -4.25 -5.89 -4.77
C ARG A 77 -3.40 -6.59 -3.72
N TYR A 78 -2.34 -5.94 -3.26
CA TYR A 78 -1.51 -6.48 -2.19
C TYR A 78 -2.32 -6.66 -0.88
N MET A 79 -3.06 -5.62 -0.46
CA MET A 79 -3.86 -5.61 0.78
C MET A 79 -5.04 -6.60 0.80
N GLU A 80 -5.48 -7.05 -0.37
CA GLU A 80 -6.53 -8.06 -0.56
C GLU A 80 -5.94 -9.44 -0.93
N SER A 81 -4.62 -9.55 -1.05
CA SER A 81 -3.93 -10.82 -1.30
C SER A 81 -3.72 -11.61 -0.01
N LYS A 82 -3.32 -12.88 -0.15
CA LYS A 82 -2.88 -13.72 0.97
C LYS A 82 -1.50 -13.34 1.54
N ASP A 83 -0.79 -12.44 0.88
CA ASP A 83 0.55 -12.01 1.29
C ASP A 83 0.50 -10.80 2.24
N CYS A 84 -0.69 -10.25 2.51
CA CYS A 84 -0.95 -9.19 3.48
C CYS A 84 -1.82 -9.72 4.63
#